data_AF-B0NKS4-F1
#
_entry.id   AF-B0NKS4-F1
#
_cell.length_a   1.000
_cell.length_b   1.000
_cell.length_c   1.000
_cell.angle_alpha   90.00
_cell.angle_beta   90.00
_cell.angle_gamma   90.00
#
_symmetry.space_group_name_H-M   'P 1'
#
loop_
_entity.id
_entity.type
_entity.pdbx_description
1 polymer ?
#
loop_
_entity_poly.entity_id
_entity_poly.type
_entity_poly.pdbx_seq_one_letter_code
_entity_poly.pdbx_strand_id
1 'polypeptide(L)'
;MSYYFNLEELRKEMSDSRIFTRRFETMLTFKLNSLKELCGRLPKENEAFFIETKKSFTAFTFIVYLIKHAGQVNHLYVATYSTNERIINALLRWKEKGFIGVIHLHISETIKFRMPKVFERLMQLYREGTIELSFSWR
;
A
#
# COMPACT_ATOMS: atom_id res chain seq x y z
N MET A 1 26.32 -13.30 -3.31
CA MET A 1 25.11 -13.67 -4.06
C MET A 1 24.33 -12.41 -4.36
N SER A 2 24.15 -12.08 -5.64
CA SER A 2 23.40 -10.88 -6.07
C SER A 2 21.91 -11.12 -5.82
N TYR A 3 21.30 -10.29 -4.96
CA TYR A 3 19.89 -10.42 -4.55
C TYR A 3 18.90 -9.67 -5.44
N TYR A 4 19.35 -9.11 -6.58
CA TYR A 4 18.53 -8.28 -7.46
C TYR A 4 18.78 -8.64 -8.94
N PHE A 5 17.70 -8.66 -9.73
CA PHE A 5 17.66 -9.15 -11.11
C PHE A 5 17.95 -8.05 -12.13
N ASN A 6 18.45 -8.45 -13.31
CA ASN A 6 18.61 -7.61 -14.48
C ASN A 6 17.33 -7.63 -15.35
N LEU A 7 16.84 -6.46 -15.76
CA LEU A 7 15.62 -6.32 -16.58
C LEU A 7 15.74 -6.94 -17.98
N GLU A 8 16.95 -7.05 -18.52
CA GLU A 8 17.22 -7.71 -19.81
C GLU A 8 17.03 -9.24 -19.71
N GLU A 9 17.48 -9.85 -18.61
CA GLU A 9 17.25 -11.28 -18.34
C GLU A 9 15.75 -11.55 -18.17
N LEU A 10 15.05 -10.70 -17.43
CA LEU A 10 13.61 -10.80 -17.22
C LEU A 10 12.82 -10.73 -18.54
N ARG A 11 13.22 -9.83 -19.46
CA ARG A 11 12.62 -9.70 -20.78
C ARG A 11 12.75 -10.95 -21.63
N LYS A 12 13.88 -11.65 -21.53
CA LYS A 12 14.15 -12.88 -22.27
C LYS A 12 13.28 -14.02 -21.75
N GLU A 13 13.12 -14.13 -20.43
CA GLU A 13 12.29 -15.15 -19.77
C GLU A 13 10.79 -14.96 -19.99
N MET A 14 10.30 -13.71 -20.15
CA MET A 14 8.89 -13.41 -20.41
C MET A 14 8.37 -13.95 -21.75
N SER A 15 9.24 -14.33 -22.69
CA SER A 15 8.85 -14.84 -24.00
C SER A 15 8.28 -16.28 -23.96
N ASP A 16 8.58 -17.08 -22.93
CA ASP A 16 8.16 -18.50 -22.79
C ASP A 16 6.83 -18.68 -22.02
N SER A 17 5.90 -17.77 -22.29
CA SER A 17 4.80 -17.28 -21.44
C SER A 17 3.82 -18.25 -20.74
N ARG A 18 3.67 -19.53 -21.11
CA ARG A 18 2.54 -20.36 -20.60
C ARG A 18 2.87 -21.33 -19.46
N ILE A 19 4.12 -21.74 -19.30
CA ILE A 19 4.55 -22.63 -18.20
C ILE A 19 4.99 -21.81 -16.96
N PHE A 20 5.18 -20.50 -17.13
CA PHE A 20 5.89 -19.64 -16.17
C PHE A 20 5.03 -18.91 -15.15
N THR A 21 3.72 -18.69 -15.38
CA THR A 21 2.89 -17.88 -14.46
C THR A 21 2.95 -18.38 -13.02
N ARG A 22 2.86 -19.70 -12.82
CA ARG A 22 2.90 -20.33 -11.49
C ARG A 22 4.29 -20.32 -10.84
N ARG A 23 5.35 -20.38 -11.67
CA ARG A 23 6.76 -20.38 -11.22
C ARG A 23 7.24 -18.96 -10.89
N PHE A 24 6.79 -17.97 -11.64
CA PHE A 24 7.03 -16.55 -11.42
C PHE A 24 6.39 -16.06 -10.11
N GLU A 25 5.12 -16.42 -9.87
CA GLU A 25 4.46 -16.17 -8.59
C GLU A 25 5.22 -16.79 -7.42
N THR A 26 5.73 -18.01 -7.57
CA THR A 26 6.45 -18.71 -6.49
C THR A 26 7.88 -18.17 -6.28
N MET A 27 8.58 -17.75 -7.34
CA MET A 27 9.91 -17.13 -7.26
C MET A 27 9.90 -15.72 -6.66
N LEU A 28 8.79 -15.00 -6.80
CA LEU A 28 8.65 -13.61 -6.32
C LEU A 28 7.91 -13.49 -4.98
N THR A 29 7.36 -14.59 -4.47
CA THR A 29 6.64 -14.61 -3.20
C THR A 29 7.56 -15.01 -2.07
N PHE A 30 8.07 -14.03 -1.32
CA PHE A 30 8.74 -14.26 -0.05
C PHE A 30 7.71 -14.29 1.08
N LYS A 31 7.60 -15.44 1.76
CA LYS A 31 6.75 -15.56 2.95
C LYS A 31 7.51 -15.01 4.15
N LEU A 32 7.00 -13.90 4.70
CA LEU A 32 7.59 -13.23 5.86
C LEU A 32 6.92 -13.73 7.15
N ASN A 33 7.72 -14.04 8.18
CA ASN A 33 7.18 -14.37 9.51
C ASN A 33 7.01 -13.10 10.37
N SER A 34 7.79 -12.05 10.08
CA SER A 34 7.68 -10.75 10.74
C SER A 34 8.04 -9.59 9.81
N LEU A 35 7.53 -8.38 10.08
CA LEU A 35 7.89 -7.18 9.30
C LEU A 35 9.38 -6.82 9.38
N LYS A 36 10.11 -7.29 10.40
CA LYS A 36 11.56 -7.07 10.48
C LYS A 36 12.32 -7.81 9.37
N GLU A 37 11.73 -8.90 8.88
CA GLU A 37 12.26 -9.67 7.74
C GLU A 37 11.92 -9.02 6.39
N LEU A 38 11.17 -7.90 6.39
CA LEU A 38 10.78 -7.20 5.17
C LEU A 38 12.02 -6.58 4.51
N CYS A 39 12.49 -7.22 3.45
CA CYS A 39 13.49 -6.78 2.46
C CYS A 39 14.87 -6.30 2.96
N GLY A 40 15.09 -6.14 4.28
CA GLY A 40 16.33 -5.67 4.89
C GLY A 40 16.73 -4.22 4.55
N ARG A 41 15.98 -3.58 3.65
CA ARG A 41 16.18 -2.22 3.14
C ARG A 41 14.89 -1.71 2.52
N LEU A 42 14.84 -0.42 2.21
CA LEU A 42 13.81 0.17 1.35
C LEU A 42 14.20 0.01 -0.14
N PRO A 43 13.24 0.14 -1.08
CA PRO A 43 13.56 0.25 -2.50
C PRO A 43 14.54 1.40 -2.75
N LYS A 44 15.49 1.20 -3.68
CA LYS A 44 16.37 2.27 -4.16
C LYS A 44 15.66 3.08 -5.24
N GLU A 45 16.32 4.12 -5.73
CA GLU A 45 15.87 4.85 -6.91
C GLU A 45 15.62 3.88 -8.08
N ASN A 46 14.48 4.05 -8.77
CA ASN A 46 14.00 3.18 -9.84
C ASN A 46 13.65 1.73 -9.44
N GLU A 47 13.47 1.44 -8.15
CA GLU A 47 12.94 0.17 -7.67
C GLU A 47 11.57 0.33 -7.01
N ALA A 48 10.76 -0.72 -7.09
CA ALA A 48 9.49 -0.82 -6.38
C ALA A 48 9.39 -2.19 -5.69
N PHE A 49 8.82 -2.19 -4.49
CA PHE A 49 8.45 -3.44 -3.80
C PHE A 49 6.95 -3.68 -3.92
N PHE A 50 6.60 -4.90 -4.29
CA PHE A 50 5.23 -5.40 -4.26
C PHE A 50 5.11 -6.36 -3.09
N ILE A 51 4.24 -6.03 -2.14
CA ILE A 51 4.06 -6.82 -0.93
C ILE A 51 2.63 -7.35 -0.92
N GLU A 52 2.49 -8.66 -1.08
CA GLU A 52 1.23 -9.35 -0.88
C GLU A 52 1.21 -9.97 0.53
N THR A 53 0.16 -9.68 1.29
CA THR A 53 -0.06 -10.26 2.61
C THR A 53 -1.11 -11.36 2.53
N LYS A 54 -0.85 -12.52 3.15
CA LYS A 54 -1.86 -13.56 3.35
C LYS A 54 -2.31 -13.59 4.81
N LYS A 55 -3.60 -13.82 5.05
CA LYS A 55 -4.25 -13.93 6.37
C LYS A 55 -4.36 -12.58 7.13
N SER A 56 -4.07 -12.55 8.43
CA SER A 56 -4.41 -11.47 9.39
C SER A 56 -3.45 -10.27 9.37
N PHE A 57 -2.51 -10.21 8.43
CA PHE A 57 -1.54 -9.12 8.37
C PHE A 57 -2.06 -7.97 7.51
N THR A 58 -2.52 -6.89 8.14
CA THR A 58 -3.13 -5.77 7.40
C THR A 58 -2.08 -4.90 6.70
N ALA A 59 -2.40 -4.37 5.52
CA ALA A 59 -1.56 -3.40 4.82
C ALA A 59 -1.24 -2.15 5.68
N PHE A 60 -2.13 -1.76 6.60
CA PHE A 60 -1.91 -0.64 7.52
C PHE A 60 -0.72 -0.83 8.46
N THR A 61 -0.39 -2.08 8.80
CA THR A 61 0.76 -2.38 9.65
C THR A 61 2.09 -1.99 8.99
N PHE A 62 2.14 -1.98 7.64
CA PHE A 62 3.33 -1.57 6.88
C PHE A 62 3.59 -0.08 6.95
N ILE A 63 2.55 0.75 7.04
CA ILE A 63 2.72 2.21 7.07
C ILE A 63 3.56 2.62 8.28
N VAL A 64 3.30 2.03 9.45
CA VAL A 64 4.08 2.30 10.67
C VAL A 64 5.53 1.83 10.52
N TYR A 65 5.75 0.69 9.87
CA TYR A 65 7.09 0.21 9.57
C TYR A 65 7.84 1.17 8.64
N LEU A 66 7.20 1.60 7.54
CA LEU A 66 7.78 2.53 6.59
C LEU A 66 8.14 3.86 7.27
N ILE A 67 7.27 4.42 8.10
CA ILE A 67 7.58 5.64 8.85
C ILE A 67 8.84 5.45 9.72
N LYS A 68 8.96 4.32 10.43
CA LYS A 68 10.11 4.06 11.30
C LYS A 68 11.44 3.92 10.55
N HIS A 69 11.42 3.38 9.33
CA HIS A 69 12.63 3.05 8.59
C HIS A 69 12.97 4.06 7.48
N ALA A 70 11.97 4.70 6.89
CA ALA A 70 12.11 5.73 5.86
C ALA A 70 12.10 7.16 6.43
N GLY A 71 11.72 7.33 7.70
CA GLY A 71 11.56 8.62 8.36
C GLY A 71 10.22 9.28 8.04
N GLN A 72 9.87 9.42 6.76
CA GLN A 72 8.63 10.06 6.33
C GLN A 72 8.05 9.41 5.07
N VAL A 73 6.72 9.43 4.95
CA VAL A 73 5.99 9.07 3.74
C VAL A 73 5.48 10.34 3.08
N ASN A 74 6.07 10.75 1.96
CA ASN A 74 5.70 12.01 1.29
C ASN A 74 4.27 11.96 0.75
N HIS A 75 3.89 10.84 0.15
CA HIS A 75 2.57 10.59 -0.39
C HIS A 75 2.12 9.16 -0.06
N LEU A 76 1.00 9.03 0.65
CA LEU A 76 0.35 7.76 0.92
C LEU A 76 -0.92 7.64 0.06
N TYR A 77 -0.89 6.75 -0.94
CA TYR A 77 -2.05 6.41 -1.76
C TYR A 77 -2.67 5.10 -1.28
N VAL A 78 -3.97 5.10 -1.00
CA VAL A 78 -4.70 3.91 -0.55
C VAL A 78 -5.93 3.71 -1.41
N ALA A 79 -5.93 2.64 -2.22
CA ALA A 79 -7.12 2.14 -2.89
C ALA A 79 -7.77 1.04 -2.04
N THR A 80 -9.03 1.22 -1.64
CA THR A 80 -9.74 0.22 -0.84
C THR A 80 -11.24 0.22 -1.07
N TYR A 81 -11.87 -0.95 -0.99
CA TYR A 81 -13.32 -1.10 -1.08
C TYR A 81 -14.06 -0.60 0.18
N SER A 82 -13.38 -0.59 1.33
CA SER A 82 -13.92 -0.11 2.61
C SER A 82 -12.81 0.33 3.56
N THR A 83 -13.19 1.09 4.58
CA THR A 83 -12.30 1.50 5.69
C THR A 83 -13.14 1.73 6.95
N ASN A 84 -12.50 2.10 8.05
CA ASN A 84 -13.19 2.48 9.28
C ASN A 84 -12.53 3.70 9.93
N GLU A 85 -13.23 4.32 10.89
CA GLU A 85 -12.75 5.53 11.57
C GLU A 85 -11.43 5.31 12.33
N ARG A 86 -11.21 4.12 12.91
CA ARG A 86 -9.97 3.83 13.64
C ARG A 86 -8.75 3.95 12.73
N ILE A 87 -8.86 3.44 11.51
CA ILE A 87 -7.82 3.54 10.49
C ILE A 87 -7.64 4.98 10.04
N ILE A 88 -8.73 5.68 9.69
CA ILE A 88 -8.68 7.09 9.26
C ILE A 88 -7.97 7.94 10.33
N ASN A 89 -8.40 7.84 11.59
CA ASN A 89 -7.83 8.59 12.69
C ASN A 89 -6.35 8.24 12.94
N ALA A 90 -5.95 6.99 12.70
CA ALA A 90 -4.53 6.62 12.80
C ALA A 90 -3.69 7.31 11.72
N LEU A 91 -4.16 7.36 10.47
CA LEU A 91 -3.46 8.06 9.39
C LEU A 91 -3.36 9.56 9.67
N LEU A 92 -4.47 10.18 10.13
CA LEU A 92 -4.51 11.60 10.47
C LEU A 92 -3.48 11.94 11.56
N ARG A 93 -3.39 11.14 12.63
CA ARG A 93 -2.36 11.35 13.67
C ARG A 93 -0.94 11.29 13.14
N TRP A 94 -0.66 10.41 12.16
CA TRP A 94 0.67 10.36 11.55
C TRP A 94 0.93 11.56 10.64
N LYS A 95 -0.08 12.06 9.94
CA LYS A 95 -0.01 13.30 9.16
C LYS A 95 0.21 14.53 10.04
N GLU A 96 -0.55 14.67 11.12
CA GLU A 96 -0.42 15.76 12.10
C GLU A 96 0.99 15.82 12.71
N LYS A 97 1.61 14.66 12.93
CA LYS A 97 3.00 14.55 13.41
C LYS A 97 4.07 14.80 12.33
N GLY A 98 3.67 15.05 11.08
CA GLY A 98 4.59 15.27 9.96
C GLY A 98 5.20 14.00 9.36
N PHE A 99 4.80 12.80 9.81
CA PHE A 99 5.32 11.53 9.28
C PHE A 99 4.67 11.11 7.97
N ILE A 100 3.49 11.67 7.65
CA ILE A 100 2.82 11.49 6.36
C ILE A 100 2.52 12.87 5.77
N GLY A 101 2.93 13.11 4.53
CA GLY A 101 2.63 14.34 3.80
C GLY A 101 1.19 14.33 3.27
N VAL A 102 1.00 13.84 2.04
CA VAL A 102 -0.32 13.72 1.40
C VAL A 102 -0.94 12.36 1.71
N ILE A 103 -2.23 12.35 2.03
CA ILE A 103 -3.04 11.13 2.13
C ILE A 103 -4.09 11.19 1.02
N HIS A 104 -4.01 10.27 0.07
CA HIS A 104 -5.01 10.10 -0.98
C HIS A 104 -5.75 8.78 -0.74
N LEU A 105 -7.06 8.89 -0.50
CA LEU A 105 -7.95 7.75 -0.41
C LEU A 105 -8.75 7.59 -1.71
N HIS A 106 -8.65 6.41 -2.32
CA HIS A 106 -9.44 5.99 -3.47
C HIS A 106 -10.41 4.90 -3.02
N ILE A 107 -11.71 5.21 -2.96
CA ILE A 107 -12.69 4.37 -2.26
C ILE A 107 -13.88 4.02 -3.18
N SER A 108 -14.46 2.84 -3.01
CA SER A 108 -15.68 2.47 -3.75
C SER A 108 -16.86 3.42 -3.44
N GLU A 109 -17.57 3.86 -4.48
CA GLU A 109 -18.78 4.70 -4.37
C GLU A 109 -19.85 4.08 -3.45
N THR A 110 -19.90 2.75 -3.37
CA THR A 110 -20.87 2.00 -2.56
C THR A 110 -20.71 2.25 -1.05
N ILE A 111 -19.60 2.84 -0.59
CA ILE A 111 -19.37 3.13 0.83
C ILE A 111 -20.44 4.07 1.41
N LYS A 112 -21.02 4.96 0.59
CA LYS A 112 -22.10 5.87 1.02
C LYS A 112 -23.34 5.13 1.51
N PHE A 113 -23.60 3.95 0.96
CA PHE A 113 -24.74 3.11 1.34
C PHE A 113 -24.39 2.15 2.46
N ARG A 114 -23.19 1.55 2.41
CA ARG A 114 -22.78 0.49 3.35
C ARG A 114 -22.30 1.05 4.68
N MET A 115 -21.66 2.22 4.66
CA MET A 115 -21.00 2.84 5.82
C MET A 115 -21.18 4.37 5.81
N PRO A 116 -22.42 4.88 5.92
CA PRO A 116 -22.72 6.30 5.72
C PRO A 116 -21.94 7.22 6.68
N LYS A 117 -21.74 6.83 7.94
CA LYS A 117 -20.93 7.62 8.90
C LYS A 117 -19.49 7.79 8.46
N VAL A 118 -18.88 6.72 7.94
CA VAL A 118 -17.50 6.76 7.42
C VAL A 118 -17.45 7.63 6.17
N PHE A 119 -18.44 7.51 5.29
CA PHE A 119 -18.54 8.35 4.10
C PHE A 119 -18.63 9.85 4.45
N GLU A 120 -19.51 10.24 5.38
CA GLU A 120 -19.63 11.62 5.83
C GLU A 120 -18.32 12.14 6.41
N ARG A 121 -17.63 11.34 7.23
CA ARG A 121 -16.33 11.71 7.78
C ARG A 121 -15.29 11.92 6.69
N LEU A 122 -15.23 11.07 5.67
CA LEU A 122 -14.31 11.20 4.54
C LEU A 122 -14.60 12.48 3.73
N MET A 123 -15.87 12.75 3.45
CA MET A 123 -16.29 13.95 2.72
C MET A 123 -15.97 15.22 3.51
N GLN A 124 -16.13 15.21 4.84
CA GLN A 124 -15.71 16.32 5.70
C GLN A 124 -14.20 16.58 5.56
N LEU A 125 -13.38 15.55 5.76
CA LEU A 125 -11.92 15.67 5.69
C LEU A 125 -11.43 16.14 4.31
N TYR A 126 -12.11 15.72 3.25
CA TYR A 126 -11.83 16.16 1.89
C TYR A 126 -12.14 17.66 1.69
N ARG A 127 -13.32 18.13 2.16
CA ARG A 127 -13.69 19.56 2.08
C ARG A 127 -12.76 20.45 2.89
N GLU A 128 -12.23 19.95 4.00
CA GLU A 128 -11.22 20.64 4.83
C GLU A 128 -9.83 20.68 4.17
N GLY A 129 -9.62 19.95 3.06
CA GLY A 129 -8.31 19.82 2.43
C GLY A 129 -7.31 18.94 3.20
N THR A 130 -7.80 18.20 4.21
CA THR A 130 -6.97 17.34 5.05
C THR A 130 -6.49 16.10 4.29
N ILE A 131 -7.34 15.58 3.40
CA ILE A 131 -7.06 14.42 2.55
C ILE A 131 -7.48 14.70 1.10
N GLU A 132 -6.88 13.97 0.17
CA GLU A 132 -7.40 13.82 -1.18
C GLU A 132 -8.34 12.61 -1.23
N LEU A 133 -9.46 12.76 -1.93
CA LEU A 133 -10.49 11.74 -2.01
C LEU A 133 -10.93 11.56 -3.46
N SER A 134 -11.03 10.31 -3.89
CA SER A 134 -11.54 9.94 -5.20
C SER A 134 -12.38 8.67 -5.08
N PHE A 135 -13.35 8.53 -5.98
CA PHE A 135 -14.29 7.41 -5.95
C PHE A 135 -14.29 6.64 -7.27
N SER A 136 -14.58 5.35 -7.18
CA SER A 136 -14.70 4.46 -8.33
C SER A 136 -15.53 3.22 -7.97
N TRP A 137 -15.66 2.27 -8.89
CA TRP A 137 -16.21 0.91 -8.66
C TRP A 137 -17.65 0.98 -8.13
N ARG A 138 -18.57 1.30 -9.04
CA ARG A 138 -20.02 1.37 -8.82
C ARG A 138 -20.65 0.02 -8.59
#